data_AF-A0A063ZUB1-F1
#
_entry.id   AF-A0A063ZUB1-F1
#
_cell.length_a   1.000
_cell.length_b   1.000
_cell.length_c   1.000
_cell.angle_alpha   90.00
_cell.angle_beta   90.00
_cell.angle_gamma   90.00
#
_symmetry.space_group_name_H-M   'P 1'
#
loop_
_entity.id
_entity.type
_entity.pdbx_description
1 polymer ?
#
loop_
_entity_poly.entity_id
_entity_poly.type
_entity_poly.pdbx_seq_one_letter_code
_entity_poly.pdbx_strand_id
1 'polypeptide(L)'
;MSLETMEPNPTWDAPSYEGTVETLESYRDELTYKVWGGDWCKDCRALLPDFGAALEAADVPDDRIDEIALDEDKQGPGVDEYDIEFIPTIVVFDDDGEEVTRFVESEDQPPAVWLAEQLEATLEPAN
;
A
#
# COMPACT_ATOMS: atom_id res chain seq x y z
N MET A 1 -15.62 -0.45 5.24
CA MET A 1 -15.16 -0.39 6.64
C MET A 1 -13.65 -0.28 6.53
N SER A 2 -13.06 0.73 7.15
CA SER A 2 -11.60 0.87 7.21
C SER A 2 -11.00 -0.21 8.11
N LEU A 3 -9.76 -0.59 7.83
CA LEU A 3 -8.94 -1.53 8.57
C LEU A 3 -8.29 -0.81 9.76
N GLU A 4 -8.45 -1.32 10.97
CA GLU A 4 -7.68 -0.83 12.14
C GLU A 4 -6.17 -1.00 11.89
N THR A 5 -5.79 -2.00 11.11
CA THR A 5 -4.41 -2.24 10.68
C THR A 5 -3.83 -1.20 9.73
N MET A 6 -4.65 -0.31 9.16
CA MET A 6 -4.18 0.85 8.39
C MET A 6 -4.02 2.12 9.25
N GLU A 7 -4.36 2.08 10.54
CA GLU A 7 -4.07 3.21 11.44
C GLU A 7 -2.55 3.48 11.47
N PRO A 8 -2.10 4.71 11.14
CA PRO A 8 -0.68 5.05 11.08
C PRO A 8 0.07 4.72 12.37
N ASN A 9 1.19 4.02 12.25
CA ASN A 9 2.08 3.79 13.39
C ASN A 9 2.70 5.14 13.86
N PRO A 10 2.36 5.66 15.05
CA PRO A 10 2.85 6.96 15.53
C PRO A 10 4.34 6.96 15.88
N THR A 11 4.99 5.80 15.85
CA THR A 11 6.42 5.64 16.12
C THR A 11 7.26 5.45 14.86
N TRP A 12 6.62 5.45 13.69
CA TRP A 12 7.32 5.36 12.41
C TRP A 12 8.15 6.62 12.15
N ASP A 13 9.40 6.43 11.71
CA ASP A 13 10.37 7.51 11.58
C ASP A 13 10.48 7.96 10.11
N ALA A 14 9.60 8.86 9.70
CA ALA A 14 9.61 9.42 8.34
C ALA A 14 10.98 9.94 7.87
N PRO A 15 11.80 10.62 8.70
CA PRO A 15 13.14 11.07 8.31
C PRO A 15 14.11 9.93 7.95
N SER A 16 13.90 8.70 8.41
CA SER A 16 14.70 7.54 7.98
C SER A 16 14.31 7.03 6.60
N TYR A 17 13.18 7.49 6.05
CA TYR A 17 12.59 7.03 4.80
C TYR A 17 12.28 8.20 3.84
N GLU A 18 13.07 9.28 3.89
CA GLU A 18 12.85 10.50 3.08
C GLU A 18 12.58 10.18 1.61
N GLY A 19 13.43 9.37 0.96
CA GLY A 19 13.23 9.01 -0.45
C GLY A 19 11.93 8.23 -0.72
N THR A 20 11.52 7.35 0.19
CA THR A 20 10.22 6.66 0.09
C THR A 20 9.06 7.65 0.18
N VAL A 21 9.12 8.58 1.12
CA VAL A 21 8.07 9.61 1.29
C VAL A 21 8.02 10.55 0.09
N GLU A 22 9.17 10.99 -0.42
CA GLU A 22 9.26 11.86 -1.61
C GLU A 22 8.66 11.20 -2.86
N THR A 23 8.93 9.90 -3.07
CA THR A 23 8.36 9.16 -4.20
C THR A 23 6.83 9.05 -4.07
N LEU A 24 6.33 8.67 -2.90
CA LEU A 24 4.89 8.57 -2.66
C LEU A 24 4.19 9.94 -2.78
N GLU A 25 4.82 11.01 -2.27
CA GLU A 25 4.31 12.38 -2.38
C GLU A 25 4.22 12.82 -3.85
N SER A 26 5.23 12.47 -4.66
CA SER A 26 5.29 12.87 -6.07
C SER A 26 4.11 12.35 -6.90
N TYR A 27 3.56 11.20 -6.53
CA TYR A 27 2.47 10.55 -7.25
C TYR A 27 1.15 10.50 -6.46
N ARG A 28 1.07 11.20 -5.32
CA ARG A 28 -0.07 11.13 -4.38
C ARG A 28 -1.42 11.48 -5.01
N ASP A 29 -1.39 12.32 -6.05
CA ASP A 29 -2.57 12.82 -6.74
C ASP A 29 -2.92 11.99 -7.99
N GLU A 30 -2.08 11.03 -8.38
CA GLU A 30 -2.18 10.26 -9.64
C GLU A 30 -2.41 8.76 -9.40
N LEU A 31 -2.03 8.25 -8.21
CA LEU A 31 -2.08 6.83 -7.89
C LEU A 31 -3.15 6.51 -6.85
N THR A 32 -3.78 5.36 -7.02
CA THR A 32 -4.76 4.80 -6.08
C THR A 32 -4.25 3.49 -5.52
N TYR A 33 -4.28 3.32 -4.20
CA TYR A 33 -3.80 2.16 -3.46
C TYR A 33 -4.98 1.32 -3.00
N LYS A 34 -5.16 0.13 -3.59
CA LYS A 34 -6.12 -0.86 -3.08
C LYS A 34 -5.42 -1.82 -2.13
N VAL A 35 -5.85 -1.85 -0.88
CA VAL A 35 -5.21 -2.59 0.20
C VAL A 35 -6.12 -3.72 0.67
N TRP A 36 -5.76 -4.96 0.38
CA TRP A 36 -6.40 -6.14 0.94
C TRP A 36 -5.71 -6.54 2.24
N GLY A 37 -6.47 -6.57 3.32
CA GLY A 37 -5.95 -6.87 4.65
C GLY A 37 -7.01 -7.43 5.58
N GLY A 38 -6.58 -7.80 6.78
CA GLY A 38 -7.48 -8.26 7.83
C GLY A 38 -6.93 -7.93 9.20
N ASP A 39 -7.76 -7.33 10.05
CA ASP A 39 -7.34 -6.90 11.39
C ASP A 39 -7.00 -8.07 12.32
N TRP A 40 -7.32 -9.30 11.94
CA TRP A 40 -6.95 -10.54 12.63
C TRP A 40 -5.58 -11.08 12.16
N CYS A 41 -5.10 -10.65 10.99
CA CYS A 41 -3.89 -11.18 10.36
C CYS A 41 -2.63 -10.59 11.00
N LYS A 42 -1.68 -11.47 11.33
CA LYS A 42 -0.42 -11.10 11.99
C LYS A 42 0.44 -10.21 11.09
N ASP A 43 0.57 -10.55 9.82
CA ASP A 43 1.44 -9.83 8.89
C ASP A 43 0.82 -8.49 8.49
N CYS A 44 -0.51 -8.43 8.36
CA CYS A 44 -1.23 -7.16 8.20
C CYS A 44 -0.95 -6.21 9.38
N ARG A 45 -1.09 -6.69 10.62
CA ARG A 45 -0.76 -5.90 11.84
C ARG A 45 0.71 -5.48 11.93
N ALA A 46 1.61 -6.20 11.27
CA ALA A 46 3.05 -5.91 11.30
C ALA A 46 3.46 -4.92 10.20
N LEU A 47 2.80 -4.94 9.05
CA LEU A 47 3.23 -4.22 7.85
C LEU A 47 2.37 -3.00 7.54
N LEU A 48 1.04 -3.11 7.69
CA LEU A 48 0.11 -2.06 7.26
C LEU A 48 0.19 -0.77 8.11
N PRO A 49 0.45 -0.79 9.43
CA PRO A 49 0.55 0.46 10.20
C PRO A 49 1.72 1.35 9.76
N ASP A 50 2.84 0.75 9.39
CA ASP A 50 4.01 1.47 8.86
C ASP A 50 3.72 1.99 7.44
N PHE A 51 2.98 1.23 6.64
CA PHE A 51 2.51 1.68 5.32
C PHE A 51 1.54 2.87 5.44
N GLY A 52 0.56 2.79 6.35
CA GLY A 52 -0.35 3.89 6.66
C GLY A 52 0.39 5.15 7.11
N ALA A 53 1.44 5.01 7.95
CA ALA A 53 2.29 6.14 8.35
C ALA A 53 3.07 6.75 7.19
N ALA A 54 3.54 5.93 6.23
CA ALA A 54 4.21 6.43 5.04
C ALA A 54 3.26 7.20 4.12
N LEU A 55 2.03 6.72 3.91
CA LEU A 55 1.00 7.41 3.14
C LEU A 55 0.59 8.73 3.80
N GLU A 56 0.42 8.75 5.13
CA GLU A 56 0.15 9.96 5.90
C GLU A 56 1.30 10.97 5.78
N ALA A 57 2.55 10.52 5.91
CA ALA A 57 3.73 11.38 5.77
C ALA A 57 3.88 11.98 4.37
N ALA A 58 3.41 11.27 3.34
CA ALA A 58 3.40 11.72 1.94
C ALA A 58 2.17 12.58 1.58
N ASP A 59 1.27 12.84 2.53
CA ASP A 59 0.02 13.59 2.33
C ASP A 59 -0.88 12.95 1.25
N VAL A 60 -0.90 11.62 1.16
CA VAL A 60 -1.76 10.90 0.21
C VAL A 60 -3.23 11.09 0.60
N PRO A 61 -4.10 11.56 -0.31
CA PRO A 61 -5.52 11.77 0.01
C PRO A 61 -6.21 10.47 0.41
N ASP A 62 -7.07 10.51 1.42
CA ASP A 62 -7.84 9.34 1.87
C ASP A 62 -8.69 8.72 0.73
N ASP A 63 -9.15 9.53 -0.23
CA ASP A 63 -9.91 9.03 -1.40
C ASP A 63 -9.06 8.27 -2.42
N ARG A 64 -7.74 8.31 -2.29
CA ARG A 64 -6.78 7.50 -3.05
C ARG A 64 -6.43 6.19 -2.34
N ILE A 65 -7.01 5.90 -1.19
CA ILE A 65 -6.72 4.70 -0.38
C ILE A 65 -8.00 3.87 -0.23
N ASP A 66 -8.04 2.74 -0.93
CA ASP A 66 -9.15 1.80 -0.92
C ASP A 66 -8.83 0.61 0.01
N GLU A 67 -9.35 0.66 1.22
CA GLU A 67 -9.15 -0.40 2.23
C GLU A 67 -10.20 -1.51 2.10
N ILE A 68 -9.74 -2.75 1.90
CA ILE A 68 -10.58 -3.92 1.65
C ILE A 68 -10.34 -4.96 2.73
N ALA A 69 -11.24 -5.00 3.70
CA ALA A 69 -11.21 -5.95 4.80
C ALA A 69 -11.69 -7.34 4.35
N LEU A 70 -10.88 -8.36 4.65
CA LEU A 70 -11.16 -9.77 4.39
C LEU A 70 -11.52 -10.53 5.68
N ASP A 71 -12.30 -11.59 5.53
CA ASP A 71 -12.57 -12.54 6.61
C ASP A 71 -11.38 -13.47 6.90
N GLU A 72 -11.48 -14.30 7.95
CA GLU A 72 -10.41 -15.23 8.37
C GLU A 72 -10.08 -16.30 7.31
N ASP A 73 -10.99 -16.54 6.36
CA ASP A 73 -10.80 -17.41 5.20
C ASP A 73 -10.20 -16.65 3.99
N LYS A 74 -9.78 -15.39 4.20
CA LYS A 74 -9.24 -14.45 3.20
C LYS A 74 -10.21 -14.19 2.05
N GLN A 75 -11.51 -14.18 2.33
CA GLN A 75 -12.55 -13.90 1.35
C GLN A 75 -13.10 -12.48 1.55
N GLY A 76 -13.49 -11.85 0.43
CA GLY A 76 -14.04 -10.50 0.41
C GLY A 76 -14.07 -9.89 -0.99
N PRO A 77 -14.45 -8.60 -1.10
CA PRO A 77 -14.52 -7.90 -2.38
C PRO A 77 -13.19 -7.93 -3.14
N GLY A 78 -13.24 -8.20 -4.45
CA GLY A 78 -12.07 -8.14 -5.33
C GLY A 78 -11.08 -9.31 -5.20
N VAL A 79 -11.24 -10.24 -4.26
CA VAL A 79 -10.29 -11.36 -4.07
C VAL A 79 -10.13 -12.19 -5.36
N ASP A 80 -11.23 -12.64 -5.94
CA ASP A 80 -11.20 -13.40 -7.22
C ASP A 80 -10.88 -12.51 -8.44
N GLU A 81 -11.20 -11.23 -8.39
CA GLU A 81 -11.02 -10.31 -9.53
C GLU A 81 -9.56 -9.89 -9.72
N TYR A 82 -8.82 -9.75 -8.61
CA TYR A 82 -7.43 -9.29 -8.59
C TYR A 82 -6.43 -10.42 -8.27
N ASP A 83 -6.90 -11.67 -8.21
CA ASP A 83 -6.12 -12.87 -7.87
C ASP A 83 -5.39 -12.71 -6.51
N ILE A 84 -6.12 -12.33 -5.47
CA ILE A 84 -5.57 -12.12 -4.12
C ILE A 84 -5.45 -13.46 -3.39
N GLU A 85 -4.24 -14.03 -3.36
CA GLU A 85 -3.96 -15.31 -2.67
C GLU A 85 -3.45 -15.12 -1.22
N PHE A 86 -2.86 -13.96 -0.94
CA PHE A 86 -2.09 -13.67 0.28
C PHE A 86 -2.45 -12.29 0.84
N ILE A 87 -2.19 -12.05 2.13
CA ILE A 87 -2.42 -10.74 2.75
C ILE A 87 -1.31 -10.37 3.76
N PRO A 88 -0.86 -9.11 3.77
CA PRO A 88 -1.40 -7.99 3.01
C PRO A 88 -1.00 -8.04 1.52
N THR A 89 -1.92 -7.57 0.66
CA THR A 89 -1.63 -7.28 -0.75
C THR A 89 -2.07 -5.86 -1.04
N ILE A 90 -1.19 -5.10 -1.70
CA ILE A 90 -1.46 -3.71 -2.09
C ILE A 90 -1.30 -3.63 -3.59
N VAL A 91 -2.33 -3.22 -4.31
CA VAL A 91 -2.26 -3.01 -5.76
C VAL A 91 -2.40 -1.52 -6.03
N VAL A 92 -1.48 -0.99 -6.85
CA VAL A 92 -1.42 0.42 -7.20
C VAL A 92 -1.93 0.60 -8.62
N PHE A 93 -2.87 1.53 -8.79
CA PHE A 93 -3.47 1.88 -10.07
C PHE A 93 -3.17 3.33 -10.42
N ASP A 94 -3.03 3.62 -11.71
CA ASP A 94 -3.06 4.99 -12.22
C ASP A 94 -4.49 5.51 -12.41
N ASP A 95 -4.62 6.77 -12.83
CA ASP A 95 -5.90 7.42 -13.10
C ASP A 95 -6.68 6.81 -14.30
N ASP A 96 -6.00 6.09 -15.19
CA ASP A 96 -6.63 5.34 -16.29
C ASP A 96 -7.18 3.98 -15.81
N GLY A 97 -6.88 3.59 -14.57
CA GLY A 97 -7.29 2.33 -13.95
C GLY A 97 -6.38 1.17 -14.34
N GLU A 98 -5.20 1.44 -14.90
CA GLU A 98 -4.20 0.44 -15.22
C GLU A 98 -3.39 0.10 -13.97
N GLU A 99 -3.11 -1.19 -13.76
CA GLU A 99 -2.26 -1.63 -12.65
C GLU A 99 -0.80 -1.26 -12.94
N VAL A 100 -0.21 -0.44 -12.07
CA VAL A 100 1.19 -0.01 -12.18
C VAL A 100 2.10 -1.04 -11.53
N THR A 101 1.76 -1.45 -10.30
CA THR A 101 2.54 -2.43 -9.53
C THR A 101 1.69 -3.04 -8.40
N ARG A 102 2.14 -4.15 -7.84
CA ARG A 102 1.50 -4.81 -6.69
C ARG A 102 2.53 -5.34 -5.69
N PHE A 103 2.31 -5.05 -4.41
CA PHE A 103 3.05 -5.63 -3.29
C PHE A 103 2.31 -6.85 -2.75
N VAL A 104 3.05 -7.89 -2.38
CA VAL A 104 2.52 -9.11 -1.72
C VAL A 104 3.35 -9.42 -0.48
N GLU A 105 2.78 -10.05 0.54
CA GLU A 105 3.46 -10.35 1.83
C GLU A 105 4.84 -11.07 1.72
N SER A 106 5.16 -11.66 0.56
CA SER A 106 6.39 -12.42 0.33
C SER A 106 7.61 -11.56 -0.04
N GLU A 107 7.43 -10.26 -0.27
CA GLU A 107 8.52 -9.36 -0.66
C GLU A 107 9.54 -9.15 0.47
N ASP A 108 10.80 -8.87 0.09
CA ASP A 108 11.93 -8.76 1.03
C ASP A 108 11.98 -7.43 1.80
N GLN A 109 11.11 -6.47 1.46
CA GLN A 109 11.08 -5.11 2.03
C GLN A 109 9.68 -4.74 2.54
N PRO A 110 9.57 -3.76 3.46
CA PRO A 110 8.28 -3.22 3.88
C PRO A 110 7.50 -2.61 2.71
N PRO A 111 6.15 -2.61 2.74
CA PRO A 111 5.33 -2.20 1.62
C PRO A 111 5.65 -0.81 1.07
N ALA A 112 5.83 0.18 1.95
CA ALA A 112 6.12 1.55 1.55
C ALA A 112 7.41 1.65 0.73
N VAL A 113 8.48 1.02 1.22
CA VAL A 113 9.80 1.07 0.58
C VAL A 113 9.77 0.35 -0.76
N TRP A 114 9.22 -0.86 -0.78
CA TRP A 114 9.13 -1.67 -1.99
C TRP A 114 8.30 -0.97 -3.08
N LEU A 115 7.14 -0.41 -2.71
CA LEU A 115 6.28 0.30 -3.65
C LEU A 115 6.98 1.55 -4.21
N ALA A 116 7.64 2.35 -3.37
CA ALA A 116 8.40 3.50 -3.85
C ALA A 116 9.47 3.09 -4.88
N GLU A 117 10.26 2.06 -4.60
CA GLU A 117 11.28 1.58 -5.54
C GLU A 117 10.68 1.09 -6.87
N GLN A 118 9.52 0.42 -6.84
CA GLN A 118 8.84 -0.01 -8.08
C GLN A 118 8.23 1.16 -8.85
N LEU A 119 7.68 2.16 -8.15
CA LEU A 119 7.11 3.35 -8.77
C LEU A 119 8.21 4.16 -9.47
N GLU A 120 9.36 4.36 -8.83
CA GLU A 120 10.53 4.97 -9.47
C GLU A 120 10.94 4.19 -10.73
N ALA A 121 11.09 2.86 -10.61
CA ALA A 121 11.51 2.03 -11.74
C ALA A 121 10.52 2.00 -12.92
N THR A 122 9.22 2.16 -12.64
CA THR A 122 8.14 2.00 -13.64
C THR A 122 7.71 3.34 -14.25
N LEU A 123 7.67 4.41 -13.45
CA LEU A 123 7.13 5.70 -13.83
C LEU A 123 8.21 6.73 -14.18
N GLU A 124 9.45 6.57 -13.72
CA GLU A 124 10.53 7.44 -14.19
C GLU A 124 10.90 7.08 -15.63
N PRO A 125 10.82 8.04 -16.58
CA PRO A 125 11.32 7.80 -17.92
C PRO A 125 12.83 7.61 -17.85
N ALA A 126 13.33 6.48 -18.39
CA ALA A 126 14.74 6.26 -18.60
C ALA A 126 15.36 7.49 -19.31
N ASN A 127 16.20 8.22 -18.57
CA ASN A 127 16.97 9.38 -19.04
C ASN A 127 17.75 9.09 -20.32
#